data_AF-A0A817URU7-F1
#
_entry.id   AF-A0A817URU7-F1
#
_cell.length_a   1.000
_cell.length_b   1.000
_cell.length_c   1.000
_cell.angle_alpha   90.00
_cell.angle_beta   90.00
_cell.angle_gamma   90.00
#
_symmetry.space_group_name_H-M   'P 1'
#
loop_
_entity.id
_entity.type
_entity.pdbx_description
1 polymer ?
#
loop_
_entity_poly.entity_id
_entity_poly.type
_entity_poly.pdbx_seq_one_letter_code
_entity_poly.pdbx_strand_id
1 'polypeptide(L)'
;MPIPLPTNVFELQDEAFSQVVKEQCGLTMVDILRYLEVNSVDSLLGINDLFAFFLYDSPDLLPIKNKVGITLTNGSFIVKEGLSFQANHLIQTLQALQQRNSSKSNELTISSVLLERHPIIRLITRFFDNFSSQLNDSSVKFKHTVVETIISNHDRAKSRYCYNDSMREFASCLFILGGRNVYGFIRLNISGLLPSLPIIQSSLDSITNRINEGDFRYDLMCDYLSLQKTNFIFASEDCTGVIPQIIYNVPSNTFIDFVPHLEDGLPKINTFSTESFSKFENWFGTLNKSHLLNLHMVQPINLDLKSCAPFILSAYGTDNHFTTLDILMRWMTIINQCDKKKV
;
A
#
# COMPACT_ATOMS: atom_id res chain seq x y z
N MET A 1 -15.76 -36.77 26.65
CA MET A 1 -15.49 -36.02 25.40
C MET A 1 -16.15 -34.67 25.54
N PRO A 2 -15.49 -33.55 25.18
CA PRO A 2 -16.14 -32.24 25.21
C PRO A 2 -17.32 -32.24 24.24
N ILE A 3 -18.47 -31.74 24.70
CA ILE A 3 -19.67 -31.60 23.88
C ILE A 3 -19.38 -30.48 22.86
N PRO A 4 -19.64 -30.65 21.56
CA PRO A 4 -19.42 -29.59 20.58
C PRO A 4 -20.33 -28.40 20.86
N LEU A 5 -19.80 -27.18 20.75
CA LEU A 5 -20.58 -25.96 20.90
C LEU A 5 -21.60 -25.81 19.74
N PRO A 6 -22.80 -25.27 20.00
CA PRO A 6 -23.78 -25.02 18.95
C PRO A 6 -23.28 -23.96 17.95
N THR A 7 -23.68 -24.09 16.69
CA THR A 7 -23.23 -23.20 15.61
C THR A 7 -23.69 -21.75 15.77
N ASN A 8 -24.78 -21.53 16.48
CA ASN A 8 -25.35 -20.21 16.79
C ASN A 8 -24.98 -19.71 18.19
N VAL A 9 -23.91 -20.21 18.82
CA VAL A 9 -23.56 -19.88 20.22
C VAL A 9 -23.43 -18.36 20.49
N PHE A 10 -23.03 -17.57 19.49
CA PHE A 10 -22.91 -16.11 19.60
C PHE A 10 -24.26 -15.36 19.59
N GLU A 11 -25.34 -16.01 19.16
CA GLU A 11 -26.69 -15.43 19.14
C GLU A 11 -27.48 -15.78 20.40
N LEU A 12 -26.95 -16.67 21.25
CA LEU A 12 -27.62 -17.13 22.46
C LEU A 12 -27.51 -16.08 23.58
N GLN A 13 -28.62 -15.85 24.26
CA GLN A 13 -28.72 -14.96 25.41
C GLN A 13 -29.42 -15.66 26.58
N ASP A 14 -29.18 -15.15 27.78
CA ASP A 14 -29.85 -15.50 29.04
C ASP A 14 -29.84 -17.02 29.33
N GLU A 15 -31.01 -17.65 29.42
CA GLU A 15 -31.17 -19.07 29.75
C GLU A 15 -30.60 -19.99 28.67
N ALA A 16 -30.70 -19.60 27.40
CA ALA A 16 -30.17 -20.40 26.30
C ALA A 16 -28.63 -20.45 26.35
N PHE A 17 -27.98 -19.33 26.68
CA PHE A 17 -26.54 -19.28 26.92
C PHE A 17 -26.15 -20.03 28.20
N SER A 18 -26.91 -19.85 29.28
CA SER A 18 -26.70 -20.54 30.55
C SER A 18 -26.75 -22.06 30.41
N GLN A 19 -27.63 -22.58 29.55
CA GLN A 19 -27.73 -24.01 29.29
C GLN A 19 -26.48 -24.56 28.58
N VAL A 20 -25.90 -23.82 27.63
CA VAL A 20 -24.63 -24.19 26.99
C VAL A 20 -23.49 -24.20 28.02
N VAL A 21 -23.40 -23.16 28.86
CA VAL A 21 -22.39 -23.10 29.93
C VAL A 21 -22.54 -24.26 30.91
N LYS A 22 -23.78 -24.61 31.27
CA LYS A 22 -24.08 -25.76 32.15
C LYS A 22 -23.56 -27.07 31.58
N GLU A 23 -23.75 -27.29 30.28
CA GLU A 23 -23.32 -28.51 29.60
C GLU A 23 -21.79 -28.60 29.46
N GLN A 24 -21.11 -27.45 29.33
CA GLN A 24 -19.65 -27.38 29.13
C GLN A 24 -18.86 -27.32 30.45
N CYS A 25 -19.35 -26.59 31.44
CA CYS A 25 -18.62 -26.22 32.64
C CYS A 25 -19.38 -26.54 33.94
N GLY A 26 -20.60 -27.07 33.85
CA GLY A 26 -21.42 -27.44 34.99
C GLY A 26 -22.18 -26.27 35.63
N LEU A 27 -23.08 -26.63 36.57
CA LEU A 27 -23.97 -25.68 37.27
C LEU A 27 -23.21 -24.61 38.06
N THR A 28 -22.06 -24.95 38.65
CA THR A 28 -21.25 -24.00 39.42
C THR A 28 -20.78 -22.82 38.58
N MET A 29 -20.48 -23.05 37.29
CA MET A 29 -20.09 -21.96 36.39
C MET A 29 -21.28 -21.06 36.06
N VAL A 30 -22.46 -21.64 35.86
CA VAL A 30 -23.69 -20.86 35.64
C VAL A 30 -24.00 -19.97 36.84
N ASP A 31 -23.84 -20.48 38.06
CA ASP A 31 -24.02 -19.68 39.29
C ASP A 31 -23.06 -18.47 39.31
N ILE A 32 -21.80 -18.65 38.88
CA ILE A 32 -20.82 -17.55 38.78
C ILE A 32 -21.24 -16.53 37.74
N LEU A 33 -21.58 -16.98 36.52
CA LEU A 33 -21.95 -16.06 35.44
C LEU A 33 -23.21 -15.27 35.76
N ARG A 34 -24.22 -15.90 36.38
CA ARG A 34 -25.43 -15.21 36.83
C ARG A 34 -25.11 -14.15 37.90
N TYR A 35 -24.19 -14.44 38.81
CA TYR A 35 -23.77 -13.47 39.82
C TYR A 35 -23.09 -12.24 39.19
N LEU A 36 -22.35 -12.45 38.11
CA LEU A 36 -21.69 -11.37 37.34
C LEU A 36 -22.59 -10.73 36.27
N GLU A 37 -23.88 -11.10 36.22
CA GLU A 37 -24.83 -10.67 35.19
C GLU A 37 -24.34 -10.95 33.75
N VAL A 38 -23.54 -12.00 33.59
CA VAL A 38 -23.03 -12.45 32.28
C VAL A 38 -24.05 -13.37 31.63
N ASN A 39 -24.72 -12.86 30.62
CA ASN A 39 -25.82 -13.54 29.93
C ASN A 39 -25.56 -13.83 28.44
N SER A 40 -24.35 -13.53 27.93
CA SER A 40 -24.00 -13.76 26.53
C SER A 40 -22.50 -14.07 26.37
N VAL A 41 -22.12 -14.56 25.17
CA VAL A 41 -20.72 -14.78 24.81
C VAL A 41 -19.93 -13.47 24.82
N ASP A 42 -20.50 -12.38 24.30
CA ASP A 42 -19.81 -11.08 24.25
C ASP A 42 -19.51 -10.54 25.64
N SER A 43 -20.49 -10.64 26.56
CA SER A 43 -20.30 -10.25 27.96
C SER A 43 -19.24 -11.11 28.65
N LEU A 44 -19.17 -12.41 28.34
CA LEU A 44 -18.16 -13.32 28.90
C LEU A 44 -16.76 -13.00 28.38
N LEU A 45 -16.61 -12.77 27.07
CA LEU A 45 -15.32 -12.48 26.44
C LEU A 45 -14.78 -11.08 26.79
N GLY A 46 -15.65 -10.16 27.23
CA GLY A 46 -15.26 -8.84 27.74
C GLY A 46 -14.64 -8.84 29.15
N ILE A 47 -14.65 -9.98 29.86
CA ILE A 47 -14.12 -10.09 31.22
C ILE A 47 -12.66 -10.53 31.20
N ASN A 48 -11.79 -9.71 31.79
CA ASN A 48 -10.35 -9.99 31.89
C ASN A 48 -10.01 -11.12 32.87
N ASP A 49 -10.69 -11.18 34.01
CA ASP A 49 -10.52 -12.23 35.02
C ASP A 49 -11.88 -12.57 35.65
N LEU A 50 -12.38 -13.76 35.32
CA LEU A 50 -13.68 -14.26 35.76
C LEU A 50 -13.75 -14.46 37.28
N PHE A 51 -12.62 -14.65 37.95
CA PHE A 51 -12.58 -15.02 39.36
C PHE A 51 -12.12 -13.87 40.28
N ALA A 52 -11.71 -12.73 39.72
CA ALA A 52 -11.21 -11.59 40.47
C ALA A 52 -12.20 -11.08 41.54
N PHE A 53 -13.51 -11.21 41.29
CA PHE A 53 -14.54 -10.75 42.23
C PHE A 53 -14.55 -11.53 43.56
N PHE A 54 -13.92 -12.72 43.62
CA PHE A 54 -13.77 -13.43 44.88
C PHE A 54 -12.78 -12.79 45.85
N LEU A 55 -12.00 -11.81 45.40
CA LEU A 55 -11.11 -11.01 46.25
C LEU A 55 -11.87 -9.98 47.10
N TYR A 56 -13.12 -9.67 46.76
CA TYR A 56 -13.94 -8.76 47.56
C TYR A 56 -14.44 -9.45 48.83
N ASP A 57 -14.43 -8.68 49.92
CA ASP A 57 -14.99 -9.11 51.20
C ASP A 57 -16.47 -8.73 51.26
N SER A 58 -17.34 -9.70 50.96
CA SER A 58 -18.78 -9.53 51.02
C SER A 58 -19.44 -10.80 51.55
N PRO A 59 -20.39 -10.69 52.50
CA PRO A 59 -21.15 -11.83 53.00
C PRO A 59 -22.00 -12.48 51.92
N ASP A 60 -22.40 -11.75 50.88
CA ASP A 60 -23.20 -12.27 49.76
C ASP A 60 -22.40 -13.24 48.87
N LEU A 61 -21.06 -13.20 48.97
CA LEU A 61 -20.16 -14.08 48.22
C LEU A 61 -19.89 -15.40 48.95
N LEU A 62 -20.19 -15.52 50.25
CA LEU A 62 -19.90 -16.73 51.03
C LEU A 62 -20.50 -18.01 50.41
N PRO A 63 -21.78 -18.03 50.00
CA PRO A 63 -22.42 -19.23 49.46
C PRO A 63 -21.73 -19.74 48.20
N ILE A 64 -21.28 -18.84 47.33
CA ILE A 64 -20.62 -19.18 46.07
C ILE A 64 -19.13 -19.47 46.26
N LYS A 65 -18.43 -18.75 47.16
CA LYS A 65 -17.04 -19.04 47.56
C LYS A 65 -16.90 -20.47 48.08
N ASN A 66 -17.82 -20.91 48.93
CA ASN A 66 -17.84 -22.27 49.48
C ASN A 66 -18.02 -23.37 48.43
N LYS A 67 -18.68 -23.06 47.30
CA LYS A 67 -18.84 -23.99 46.17
C LYS A 67 -17.60 -24.02 45.27
N VAL A 68 -17.02 -22.84 45.02
CA VAL A 68 -16.06 -22.58 43.95
C VAL A 68 -14.61 -22.80 44.35
N GLY A 69 -14.26 -22.56 45.61
CA GLY A 69 -12.87 -22.59 46.06
C GLY A 69 -12.66 -23.18 47.43
N ILE A 70 -11.45 -23.02 47.92
CA ILE A 70 -10.98 -23.47 49.23
C ILE A 70 -10.40 -22.25 49.93
N THR A 71 -10.89 -21.97 51.13
CA THR A 71 -10.30 -20.96 52.01
C THR A 71 -9.18 -21.62 52.80
N LEU A 72 -7.97 -21.06 52.69
CA LEU A 72 -6.79 -21.52 53.41
C LEU A 72 -6.80 -20.99 54.85
N THR A 73 -5.99 -21.61 55.72
CA THR A 73 -5.88 -21.25 57.15
C THR A 73 -5.38 -19.83 57.39
N ASN A 74 -4.71 -19.23 56.40
CA ASN A 74 -4.26 -17.83 56.41
C ASN A 74 -5.33 -16.83 55.92
N GLY A 75 -6.55 -17.30 55.65
CA GLY A 75 -7.66 -16.48 55.13
C GLY A 75 -7.64 -16.23 53.62
N SER A 76 -6.63 -16.69 52.88
CA SER A 76 -6.59 -16.58 51.42
C SER A 76 -7.54 -17.58 50.75
N PHE A 77 -8.08 -17.20 49.58
CA PHE A 77 -9.03 -18.00 48.82
C PHE A 77 -8.41 -18.50 47.52
N ILE A 78 -8.54 -19.79 47.23
CA ILE A 78 -8.07 -20.40 45.99
C ILE A 78 -9.25 -21.03 45.27
N VAL A 79 -9.45 -20.68 44.00
CA VAL A 79 -10.45 -21.32 43.13
C VAL A 79 -9.99 -22.75 42.80
N LYS A 80 -10.92 -23.71 42.80
CA LYS A 80 -10.62 -25.09 42.41
C LYS A 80 -10.06 -25.11 40.98
N GLU A 81 -8.86 -25.64 40.81
CA GLU A 81 -8.13 -25.63 39.54
C GLU A 81 -8.91 -26.25 38.38
N GLY A 82 -9.68 -27.31 38.64
CA GLY A 82 -10.55 -27.92 37.63
C GLY A 82 -11.64 -26.98 37.09
N LEU A 83 -12.15 -26.07 37.93
CA LEU A 83 -13.14 -25.07 37.51
C LEU A 83 -12.47 -23.97 36.68
N SER A 84 -11.28 -23.52 37.09
CA SER A 84 -10.47 -22.57 36.31
C SER A 84 -10.09 -23.14 34.95
N PHE A 85 -9.72 -24.41 34.90
CA PHE A 85 -9.42 -25.11 33.65
C PHE A 85 -10.63 -25.16 32.72
N GLN A 86 -11.81 -25.52 33.23
CA GLN A 86 -13.06 -25.57 32.45
C GLN A 86 -13.45 -24.19 31.91
N ALA A 87 -13.35 -23.14 32.74
CA ALA A 87 -13.63 -21.76 32.33
C ALA A 87 -12.69 -21.32 31.19
N ASN A 88 -11.39 -21.52 31.38
CA ASN A 88 -10.37 -21.11 30.42
C ASN A 88 -10.55 -21.88 29.10
N HIS A 89 -10.84 -23.18 29.16
CA HIS A 89 -11.10 -23.99 27.97
C HIS A 89 -12.32 -23.48 27.19
N LEU A 90 -13.42 -23.14 27.87
CA LEU A 90 -14.61 -22.57 27.21
C LEU A 90 -14.28 -21.23 26.55
N ILE A 91 -13.62 -20.32 27.27
CA ILE A 91 -13.23 -19.00 26.77
C ILE A 91 -12.32 -19.13 25.54
N GLN A 92 -11.29 -19.99 25.60
CA GLN A 92 -10.39 -20.25 24.47
C GLN A 92 -11.14 -20.81 23.26
N THR A 93 -12.11 -21.71 23.48
CA THR A 93 -12.91 -22.29 22.40
C THR A 93 -13.80 -21.22 21.74
N LEU A 94 -14.43 -20.35 22.54
CA LEU A 94 -15.24 -19.24 22.04
C LEU A 94 -14.39 -18.21 21.28
N GLN A 95 -13.20 -17.86 21.78
CA GLN A 95 -12.25 -16.97 21.09
C GLN A 95 -11.81 -17.56 19.74
N ALA A 96 -11.51 -18.87 19.69
CA ALA A 96 -11.15 -19.54 18.44
C ALA A 96 -12.30 -19.55 17.43
N LEU A 97 -13.55 -19.71 17.89
CA LEU A 97 -14.73 -19.61 17.04
C LEU A 97 -15.00 -18.17 16.58
N GLN A 98 -14.77 -17.17 17.44
CA GLN A 98 -14.90 -15.76 17.10
C GLN A 98 -13.90 -15.40 16.00
N GLN A 99 -12.63 -15.79 16.13
CA GLN A 99 -11.61 -15.57 15.09
C GLN A 99 -11.96 -16.25 13.75
N ARG A 100 -12.56 -17.46 13.79
CA ARG A 100 -13.03 -18.14 12.58
C ARG A 100 -14.23 -17.43 11.93
N ASN A 101 -15.14 -16.88 12.72
CA ASN A 101 -16.28 -16.11 12.21
C ASN A 101 -15.85 -14.72 11.71
N SER A 102 -14.91 -14.05 12.39
CA SER A 102 -14.30 -12.78 11.99
C SER A 102 -13.42 -12.91 10.74
N SER A 103 -12.97 -14.12 10.38
CA SER A 103 -12.27 -14.35 9.09
C SER A 103 -13.18 -14.15 7.85
N LYS A 104 -14.47 -13.83 8.04
CA LYS A 104 -15.39 -13.37 6.98
C LYS A 104 -15.64 -11.85 6.98
N SER A 105 -15.07 -11.10 7.92
CA SER A 105 -15.16 -9.63 8.01
C SER A 105 -13.77 -9.04 8.20
N ASN A 106 -13.28 -8.29 7.20
CA ASN A 106 -11.96 -7.64 7.21
C ASN A 106 -11.87 -6.51 8.25
N GLU A 107 -11.83 -6.83 9.54
CA GLU A 107 -11.38 -5.92 10.60
C GLU A 107 -10.11 -6.50 11.22
N LEU A 108 -8.98 -5.84 10.99
CA LEU A 108 -7.70 -6.20 11.59
C LEU A 108 -7.65 -5.71 13.04
N THR A 109 -7.63 -6.65 13.98
CA THR A 109 -7.28 -6.35 15.37
C THR A 109 -5.77 -6.15 15.47
N ILE A 110 -5.31 -4.90 15.59
CA ILE A 110 -3.91 -4.61 15.92
C ILE A 110 -3.62 -5.16 17.32
N SER A 111 -2.62 -6.04 17.46
CA SER A 111 -2.28 -6.66 18.74
C SER A 111 -1.97 -5.60 19.81
N SER A 112 -2.66 -5.66 20.94
CA SER A 112 -2.46 -4.78 22.11
C SER A 112 -1.00 -4.74 22.59
N VAL A 113 -0.28 -5.85 22.45
CA VAL A 113 1.13 -5.99 22.81
C VAL A 113 2.04 -5.06 21.98
N LEU A 114 1.71 -4.81 20.71
CA LEU A 114 2.47 -3.91 19.82
C LEU A 114 2.22 -2.43 20.16
N LEU A 115 0.98 -2.08 20.53
CA LEU A 115 0.59 -0.72 20.92
C LEU A 115 1.22 -0.31 22.26
N GLU A 116 1.44 -1.25 23.17
CA GLU A 116 2.10 -1.00 24.45
C GLU A 116 3.61 -0.84 24.31
N ARG A 117 4.23 -1.59 23.40
CA ARG A 117 5.69 -1.59 23.22
C ARG A 117 6.23 -0.38 22.46
N HIS A 118 5.40 0.28 21.64
CA HIS A 118 5.82 1.39 20.78
C HIS A 118 4.87 2.61 20.89
N PRO A 119 5.19 3.59 21.76
CA PRO A 119 4.35 4.78 22.00
C PRO A 119 4.05 5.58 20.74
N ILE A 120 4.97 5.61 19.77
CA ILE A 120 4.79 6.29 18.48
C ILE A 120 3.72 5.58 17.64
N ILE A 121 3.71 4.25 17.60
CA ILE A 121 2.69 3.50 16.86
C ILE A 121 1.33 3.78 17.49
N ARG A 122 1.21 3.75 18.82
CA ARG A 122 -0.01 4.10 19.56
C ARG A 122 -0.49 5.53 19.28
N LEU A 123 0.42 6.50 19.18
CA LEU A 123 0.11 7.88 18.81
C LEU A 123 -0.42 7.97 17.38
N ILE A 124 0.18 7.22 16.45
CA ILE A 124 -0.24 7.16 15.05
C ILE A 124 -1.61 6.47 14.93
N THR A 125 -1.85 5.35 15.63
CA THR A 125 -3.15 4.66 15.62
C THR A 125 -4.24 5.57 16.18
N ARG A 126 -4.02 6.19 17.35
CA ARG A 126 -4.97 7.15 17.94
C ARG A 126 -5.21 8.39 17.08
N PHE A 127 -4.17 8.88 16.40
CA PHE A 127 -4.31 9.98 15.46
C PHE A 127 -5.28 9.60 14.33
N PHE A 128 -5.27 8.35 13.85
CA PHE A 128 -6.13 7.90 12.78
C PHE A 128 -7.52 7.42 13.23
N ASP A 129 -7.66 6.84 14.43
CA ASP A 129 -8.94 6.41 15.01
C ASP A 129 -9.90 7.59 15.22
N ASN A 130 -9.38 8.77 15.53
CA ASN A 130 -10.16 10.00 15.69
C ASN A 130 -10.77 10.56 14.39
N PHE A 131 -10.42 10.01 13.21
CA PHE A 131 -10.99 10.42 11.91
C PHE A 131 -11.98 9.39 11.32
N SER A 132 -12.34 8.35 12.08
CA SER A 132 -13.02 7.14 11.58
C SER A 132 -14.52 7.26 11.26
N SER A 133 -15.13 8.46 11.24
CA SER A 133 -16.57 8.57 10.96
C SER A 133 -16.97 8.36 9.49
N GLN A 134 -16.04 8.06 8.56
CA GLN A 134 -16.36 7.72 7.16
C GLN A 134 -15.45 6.61 6.60
N LEU A 135 -15.85 5.35 6.79
CA LEU A 135 -15.13 4.14 6.35
C LEU A 135 -15.00 3.94 4.82
N ASN A 136 -15.63 4.80 4.02
CA ASN A 136 -15.57 4.73 2.54
C ASN A 136 -14.54 5.68 1.91
N ASP A 137 -13.84 6.49 2.71
CA ASP A 137 -12.83 7.41 2.19
C ASP A 137 -11.53 6.66 1.84
N SER A 138 -11.08 6.80 0.58
CA SER A 138 -9.81 6.23 0.10
C SER A 138 -8.61 6.70 0.92
N SER A 139 -8.69 7.91 1.49
CA SER A 139 -7.68 8.44 2.42
C SER A 139 -7.54 7.58 3.67
N VAL A 140 -8.65 7.14 4.27
CA VAL A 140 -8.65 6.33 5.49
C VAL A 140 -8.04 4.95 5.22
N LYS A 141 -8.40 4.33 4.09
CA LYS A 141 -7.82 3.04 3.67
C LYS A 141 -6.31 3.10 3.46
N PHE A 142 -5.82 4.17 2.84
CA PHE A 142 -4.38 4.36 2.65
C PHE A 142 -3.65 4.59 3.98
N LYS A 143 -4.21 5.41 4.88
CA LYS A 143 -3.65 5.61 6.23
C LYS A 143 -3.54 4.29 7.01
N HIS A 144 -4.56 3.44 6.93
CA HIS A 144 -4.53 2.10 7.51
C HIS A 144 -3.38 1.26 6.93
N THR A 145 -3.27 1.25 5.59
CA THR A 145 -2.21 0.54 4.86
C THR A 145 -0.80 0.97 5.32
N VAL A 146 -0.60 2.27 5.55
CA VAL A 146 0.67 2.83 6.05
C VAL A 146 1.01 2.26 7.42
N VAL A 147 0.05 2.26 8.36
CA VAL A 147 0.24 1.76 9.73
C VAL A 147 0.53 0.27 9.72
N GLU A 148 -0.26 -0.51 8.97
CA GLU A 148 -0.05 -1.95 8.82
C GLU A 148 1.32 -2.28 8.25
N THR A 149 1.81 -1.51 7.27
CA THR A 149 3.12 -1.73 6.67
C THR A 149 4.23 -1.51 7.69
N ILE A 150 4.16 -0.44 8.49
CA ILE A 150 5.14 -0.17 9.55
C ILE A 150 5.14 -1.32 10.55
N ILE A 151 3.96 -1.72 11.06
CA ILE A 151 3.83 -2.79 12.05
C ILE A 151 4.34 -4.12 11.49
N SER A 152 3.92 -4.48 10.29
CA SER A 152 4.29 -5.74 9.63
C SER A 152 5.79 -5.84 9.38
N ASN A 153 6.46 -4.72 9.12
CA ASN A 153 7.90 -4.65 8.90
C ASN A 153 8.70 -4.48 10.18
N HIS A 154 8.09 -4.02 11.27
CA HIS A 154 8.77 -3.81 12.55
C HIS A 154 9.45 -5.08 13.05
N ASP A 155 8.72 -6.19 13.03
CA ASP A 155 9.21 -7.48 13.54
C ASP A 155 10.10 -8.23 12.53
N ARG A 156 10.27 -7.68 11.32
CA ARG A 156 11.09 -8.27 10.27
C ARG A 156 12.51 -7.73 10.32
N ALA A 157 13.47 -8.56 9.93
CA ALA A 157 14.80 -8.07 9.59
C ALA A 157 14.69 -7.06 8.43
N LYS A 158 15.57 -6.03 8.42
CA LYS A 158 15.58 -4.98 7.38
C LYS A 158 15.66 -5.52 5.94
N SER A 159 16.29 -6.67 5.75
CA SER A 159 16.40 -7.36 4.46
C SER A 159 15.09 -8.04 3.99
N ARG A 160 14.09 -8.15 4.87
CA ARG A 160 12.82 -8.85 4.63
C ARG A 160 11.61 -7.92 4.71
N TYR A 161 11.84 -6.61 4.67
CA TYR A 161 10.75 -5.65 4.58
C TYR A 161 9.93 -5.91 3.31
N CYS A 162 8.61 -5.91 3.46
CA CYS A 162 7.67 -6.12 2.37
C CYS A 162 6.75 -4.91 2.26
N TYR A 163 6.41 -4.56 1.02
CA TYR A 163 5.59 -3.42 0.69
C TYR A 163 4.59 -3.85 -0.37
N ASN A 164 3.32 -3.53 -0.16
CA ASN A 164 2.28 -3.70 -1.18
C ASN A 164 2.39 -2.61 -2.26
N ASP A 165 1.60 -2.74 -3.32
CA ASP A 165 1.72 -1.87 -4.49
C ASP A 165 1.35 -0.42 -4.17
N SER A 166 0.32 -0.17 -3.34
CA SER A 166 -0.04 1.17 -2.89
C SER A 166 1.10 1.87 -2.15
N MET A 167 1.85 1.16 -1.31
CA MET A 167 3.02 1.71 -0.62
C MET A 167 4.19 1.96 -1.57
N ARG A 168 4.39 1.11 -2.58
CA ARG A 168 5.43 1.32 -3.61
C ARG A 168 5.11 2.51 -4.50
N GLU A 169 3.85 2.69 -4.87
CA GLU A 169 3.37 3.83 -5.64
C GLU A 169 3.53 5.12 -4.84
N PHE A 170 3.05 5.16 -3.60
CA PHE A 170 3.26 6.30 -2.70
C PHE A 170 4.74 6.63 -2.52
N ALA A 171 5.58 5.62 -2.30
CA ALA A 171 7.02 5.82 -2.15
C ALA A 171 7.66 6.38 -3.42
N SER A 172 7.21 5.93 -4.60
CA SER A 172 7.65 6.46 -5.90
C SER A 172 7.25 7.92 -6.06
N CYS A 173 5.99 8.27 -5.77
CA CYS A 173 5.52 9.67 -5.81
C CYS A 173 6.28 10.56 -4.83
N LEU A 174 6.51 10.10 -3.60
CA LEU A 174 7.29 10.84 -2.60
C LEU A 174 8.74 11.05 -3.05
N PHE A 175 9.34 10.05 -3.68
CA PHE A 175 10.69 10.16 -4.22
C PHE A 175 10.77 11.15 -5.39
N ILE A 176 9.81 11.12 -6.31
CA ILE A 176 9.75 12.01 -7.49
C ILE A 176 9.48 13.46 -7.06
N LEU A 177 8.47 13.69 -6.22
CA LEU A 177 8.01 15.02 -5.84
C LEU A 177 8.85 15.64 -4.71
N GLY A 178 9.23 14.84 -3.71
CA GLY A 178 10.01 15.29 -2.56
C GLY A 178 11.53 15.23 -2.78
N GLY A 179 11.98 14.46 -3.77
CA GLY A 179 13.39 14.23 -4.06
C GLY A 179 14.08 13.28 -3.07
N ARG A 180 15.33 12.93 -3.41
CA ARG A 180 16.13 11.94 -2.68
C ARG A 180 16.36 12.28 -1.21
N ASN A 181 16.53 13.56 -0.89
CA ASN A 181 16.85 14.01 0.47
C ASN A 181 15.63 13.88 1.40
N VAL A 182 14.46 14.33 0.97
CA VAL A 182 13.21 14.19 1.74
C VAL A 182 12.87 12.72 1.92
N TYR A 183 12.97 11.94 0.84
CA TYR A 183 12.74 10.50 0.89
C TYR A 183 13.68 9.80 1.88
N GLY A 184 14.99 10.10 1.80
CA GLY A 184 16.00 9.54 2.70
C GLY A 184 15.75 9.93 4.16
N PHE A 185 15.40 11.19 4.41
CA PHE A 185 15.08 11.69 5.75
C PHE A 185 13.90 10.92 6.36
N ILE A 186 12.77 10.82 5.65
CA ILE A 186 11.58 10.11 6.17
C ILE A 186 11.91 8.64 6.42
N ARG A 187 12.59 7.99 5.47
CA ARG A 187 12.98 6.58 5.59
C ARG A 187 13.86 6.28 6.80
N LEU A 188 14.78 7.19 7.14
CA LEU A 188 15.66 7.03 8.30
C LEU A 188 14.92 7.24 9.63
N ASN A 189 13.94 8.14 9.65
CA ASN A 189 13.19 8.48 10.86
C ASN A 189 12.01 7.54 11.13
N ILE A 190 11.45 6.88 10.10
CA ILE A 190 10.32 5.95 10.24
C ILE A 190 10.73 4.58 9.68
N SER A 191 11.31 3.74 10.54
CA SER A 191 11.76 2.40 10.15
C SER A 191 10.59 1.53 9.68
N GLY A 192 10.78 0.82 8.56
CA GLY A 192 9.78 -0.08 8.00
C GLY A 192 8.69 0.57 7.15
N LEU A 193 8.65 1.92 7.06
CA LEU A 193 7.66 2.64 6.26
C LEU A 193 7.98 2.66 4.77
N LEU A 194 9.22 3.02 4.41
CA LEU A 194 9.62 3.26 3.02
C LEU A 194 10.61 2.21 2.52
N PRO A 195 10.45 1.73 1.27
CA PRO A 195 11.41 0.86 0.60
C PRO A 195 12.84 1.44 0.56
N SER A 196 13.81 0.58 0.26
CA SER A 196 15.17 1.04 0.00
C SER A 196 15.28 1.75 -1.35
N LEU A 197 16.26 2.64 -1.50
CA LEU A 197 16.49 3.35 -2.77
C LEU A 197 16.67 2.40 -3.98
N PRO A 198 17.41 1.27 -3.88
CA PRO A 198 17.49 0.31 -4.98
C PRO A 198 16.15 -0.29 -5.39
N ILE A 199 15.24 -0.52 -4.43
CA ILE A 199 13.89 -1.05 -4.72
C ILE A 199 13.07 -0.01 -5.49
N ILE A 200 13.12 1.25 -5.06
CA ILE A 200 12.44 2.35 -5.77
C ILE A 200 13.02 2.51 -7.17
N GLN A 201 14.34 2.54 -7.30
CA GLN A 201 14.98 2.66 -8.61
C GLN A 201 14.58 1.51 -9.52
N SER A 202 14.62 0.26 -9.03
CA SER A 202 14.16 -0.91 -9.80
C SER A 202 12.68 -0.83 -10.16
N SER A 203 11.84 -0.30 -9.27
CA SER A 203 10.41 -0.12 -9.56
C SER A 203 10.21 0.92 -10.65
N LEU A 204 10.87 2.08 -10.55
CA LEU A 204 10.85 3.13 -11.58
C LEU A 204 11.40 2.61 -12.91
N ASP A 205 12.44 1.78 -12.86
CA ASP A 205 13.06 1.20 -14.04
C ASP A 205 12.17 0.16 -14.72
N SER A 206 11.32 -0.53 -13.95
CA SER A 206 10.35 -1.51 -14.44
C SER A 206 9.09 -0.91 -15.04
N ILE A 207 8.87 0.41 -14.91
CA ILE A 207 7.70 1.07 -15.48
C ILE A 207 7.77 0.97 -17.02
N THR A 208 6.76 0.34 -17.60
CA THR A 208 6.66 0.03 -19.04
C THR A 208 6.62 1.25 -19.96
N ASN A 209 6.37 2.45 -19.43
CA ASN A 209 6.16 3.68 -20.19
C ASN A 209 7.42 4.57 -20.26
N ARG A 210 8.61 3.97 -20.37
CA ARG A 210 9.86 4.73 -20.56
C ARG A 210 9.82 5.51 -21.88
N ILE A 211 10.37 6.72 -21.85
CA ILE A 211 10.54 7.54 -23.05
C ILE A 211 11.81 7.05 -23.75
N ASN A 212 11.67 6.62 -25.00
CA ASN A 212 12.81 6.32 -25.86
C ASN A 212 13.10 7.52 -26.76
N GLU A 213 14.38 7.75 -27.06
CA GLU A 213 14.80 8.85 -27.91
C GLU A 213 14.18 8.72 -29.32
N GLY A 214 13.49 9.77 -29.74
CA GLY A 214 12.88 9.88 -31.06
C GLY A 214 11.63 9.02 -31.28
N ASP A 215 11.20 8.27 -30.28
CA ASP A 215 9.97 7.47 -30.36
C ASP A 215 8.74 8.37 -30.16
N PHE A 216 7.76 8.25 -31.06
CA PHE A 216 6.50 9.00 -31.02
C PHE A 216 5.39 8.11 -30.47
N ARG A 217 4.98 8.38 -29.23
CA ARG A 217 4.14 7.48 -28.43
C ARG A 217 2.65 7.67 -28.67
N TYR A 218 2.22 7.53 -29.92
CA TYR A 218 0.84 7.77 -30.32
C TYR A 218 -0.18 6.86 -29.63
N ASP A 219 0.15 5.57 -29.41
CA ASP A 219 -0.77 4.63 -28.73
C ASP A 219 -1.03 5.04 -27.29
N LEU A 220 0.03 5.35 -26.54
CA LEU A 220 -0.07 5.84 -25.15
C LEU A 220 -0.80 7.19 -25.07
N MET A 221 -0.62 8.04 -26.08
CA MET A 221 -1.37 9.29 -26.19
C MET A 221 -2.88 9.01 -26.34
N CYS A 222 -3.27 8.09 -27.22
CA CYS A 222 -4.68 7.71 -27.40
C CYS A 222 -5.30 7.11 -26.13
N ASP A 223 -4.57 6.26 -25.41
CA ASP A 223 -5.00 5.73 -24.12
C ASP A 223 -5.20 6.85 -23.10
N TYR A 224 -4.25 7.79 -23.03
CA TYR A 224 -4.34 8.96 -22.17
C TYR A 224 -5.55 9.85 -22.50
N LEU A 225 -5.78 10.14 -23.78
CA LEU A 225 -6.89 10.96 -24.25
C LEU A 225 -8.25 10.29 -23.99
N SER A 226 -8.32 8.96 -24.15
CA SER A 226 -9.50 8.16 -23.80
C SER A 226 -9.84 8.26 -22.32
N LEU A 227 -8.83 8.23 -21.43
CA LEU A 227 -9.00 8.46 -20.00
C LEU A 227 -9.48 9.88 -19.68
N GLN A 228 -8.96 10.87 -20.42
CA GLN A 228 -9.39 12.28 -20.29
C GLN A 228 -10.72 12.57 -21.00
N LYS A 229 -11.32 11.59 -21.70
CA LYS A 229 -12.57 11.72 -22.46
C LYS A 229 -12.57 12.89 -23.44
N THR A 230 -11.45 13.10 -24.13
CA THR A 230 -11.34 14.14 -25.15
C THR A 230 -10.52 13.65 -26.33
N ASN A 231 -10.88 14.11 -27.53
CA ASN A 231 -10.09 13.91 -28.74
C ASN A 231 -9.41 15.22 -29.17
N PHE A 232 -9.80 16.35 -28.59
CA PHE A 232 -9.24 17.64 -28.97
C PHE A 232 -7.95 17.92 -28.23
N ILE A 233 -6.90 18.22 -28.99
CA ILE A 233 -5.57 18.48 -28.46
C ILE A 233 -4.96 19.73 -29.08
N PHE A 234 -4.13 20.43 -28.31
CA PHE A 234 -3.09 21.31 -28.86
C PHE A 234 -1.78 20.56 -28.84
N ALA A 235 -1.09 20.53 -29.97
CA ALA A 235 0.27 20.02 -30.07
C ALA A 235 1.23 21.20 -30.20
N SER A 236 2.38 21.10 -29.54
CA SER A 236 3.44 22.11 -29.60
C SER A 236 4.80 21.43 -29.68
N GLU A 237 5.73 22.13 -30.31
CA GLU A 237 7.14 21.75 -30.43
C GLU A 237 7.99 22.87 -29.83
N ASP A 238 8.96 22.52 -28.99
CA ASP A 238 9.94 23.46 -28.45
C ASP A 238 11.27 22.76 -28.13
N CYS A 239 12.35 23.53 -28.05
CA CYS A 239 13.69 23.04 -27.76
C CYS A 239 14.21 23.59 -26.42
N THR A 240 14.89 22.74 -25.66
CA THR A 240 15.56 23.16 -24.42
C THR A 240 17.05 22.79 -24.43
N GLY A 241 17.89 23.61 -23.80
CA GLY A 241 19.32 23.36 -23.72
C GLY A 241 19.66 22.19 -22.80
N VAL A 242 20.54 21.30 -23.25
CA VAL A 242 21.04 20.16 -22.48
C VAL A 242 22.56 20.13 -22.46
N ILE A 243 23.12 19.51 -21.42
CA ILE A 243 24.57 19.24 -21.35
C ILE A 243 24.82 17.99 -22.20
N PRO A 244 25.62 18.08 -23.28
CA PRO A 244 25.83 16.94 -24.16
C PRO A 244 26.57 15.82 -23.42
N GLN A 245 25.92 14.67 -23.28
CA GLN A 245 26.53 13.52 -22.65
C GLN A 245 26.11 12.23 -23.34
N ILE A 246 27.04 11.61 -24.08
CA ILE A 246 26.76 10.32 -24.70
C ILE A 246 26.57 9.25 -23.61
N ILE A 247 25.35 8.70 -23.54
CA ILE A 247 24.96 7.68 -22.56
C ILE A 247 24.59 6.41 -23.30
N TYR A 248 25.07 5.28 -22.79
CA TYR A 248 24.68 3.96 -23.29
C TYR A 248 23.37 3.49 -22.65
N ASN A 249 22.36 3.21 -23.47
CA ASN A 249 21.09 2.63 -23.07
C ASN A 249 21.15 1.11 -23.23
N VAL A 250 21.28 0.41 -22.09
CA VAL A 250 21.40 -1.05 -22.04
C VAL A 250 20.16 -1.75 -22.65
N PRO A 251 18.90 -1.43 -22.28
CA PRO A 251 17.72 -2.05 -22.87
C PRO A 251 17.63 -2.04 -24.40
N SER A 252 17.97 -0.93 -25.05
CA SER A 252 17.88 -0.79 -26.51
C SER A 252 19.19 -1.11 -27.22
N ASN A 253 20.28 -1.34 -26.49
CA ASN A 253 21.64 -1.45 -27.03
C ASN A 253 21.99 -0.27 -27.97
N THR A 254 21.75 0.96 -27.50
CA THR A 254 21.97 2.19 -28.27
C THR A 254 22.73 3.24 -27.47
N PHE A 255 23.45 4.10 -28.18
CA PHE A 255 24.00 5.33 -27.61
C PHE A 255 23.04 6.50 -27.84
N ILE A 256 22.75 7.26 -26.79
CA ILE A 256 21.87 8.43 -26.77
C ILE A 256 22.72 9.71 -26.82
N ASP A 257 22.14 10.83 -27.23
CA ASP A 257 22.73 12.19 -27.30
C ASP A 257 23.65 12.47 -28.50
N PHE A 258 23.60 11.63 -29.52
CA PHE A 258 24.03 12.01 -30.86
C PHE A 258 22.85 12.66 -31.60
N VAL A 259 23.13 13.60 -32.51
CA VAL A 259 22.07 14.16 -33.36
C VAL A 259 21.57 13.07 -34.33
N PRO A 260 20.31 12.60 -34.21
CA PRO A 260 19.77 11.56 -35.06
C PRO A 260 19.51 12.09 -36.46
N HIS A 261 19.64 11.22 -37.46
CA HIS A 261 19.21 11.54 -38.81
C HIS A 261 17.68 11.66 -38.86
N LEU A 262 17.18 12.62 -39.62
CA LEU A 262 15.75 12.83 -39.82
C LEU A 262 15.28 12.13 -41.12
N GLU A 263 14.23 11.32 -41.02
CA GLU A 263 13.49 10.73 -42.13
C GLU A 263 12.07 11.32 -42.10
N ASP A 264 11.65 12.02 -43.18
CA ASP A 264 10.39 12.77 -43.25
C ASP A 264 10.19 13.75 -42.08
N GLY A 265 11.28 14.37 -41.65
CA GLY A 265 11.30 15.31 -40.53
C GLY A 265 11.31 14.67 -39.14
N LEU A 266 11.15 13.35 -39.03
CA LEU A 266 11.15 12.61 -37.77
C LEU A 266 12.51 11.94 -37.51
N PRO A 267 12.97 11.86 -36.26
CA PRO A 267 14.20 11.17 -35.93
C PRO A 267 14.09 9.66 -36.18
N LYS A 268 15.13 9.09 -36.77
CA LYS A 268 15.23 7.63 -36.90
C LYS A 268 15.61 6.99 -35.56
N ILE A 269 14.69 6.19 -35.03
CA ILE A 269 14.86 5.50 -33.74
C ILE A 269 15.99 4.48 -33.82
N ASN A 270 16.76 4.31 -32.73
CA ASN A 270 17.84 3.33 -32.59
C ASN A 270 18.96 3.44 -33.65
N THR A 271 19.16 4.62 -34.24
CA THR A 271 20.20 4.87 -35.26
C THR A 271 21.60 4.48 -34.77
N PHE A 272 21.89 4.74 -33.50
CA PHE A 272 23.21 4.52 -32.89
C PHE A 272 23.31 3.20 -32.13
N SER A 273 22.74 2.11 -32.69
CA SER A 273 22.96 0.76 -32.18
C SER A 273 24.19 0.11 -32.79
N THR A 274 25.07 -0.45 -31.96
CA THR A 274 26.25 -1.19 -32.43
C THR A 274 26.83 -2.11 -31.36
N GLU A 275 27.42 -3.22 -31.81
CA GLU A 275 28.26 -4.11 -31.01
C GLU A 275 29.77 -3.89 -31.28
N SER A 276 30.12 -2.96 -32.18
CA SER A 276 31.50 -2.71 -32.59
C SER A 276 32.06 -1.43 -31.96
N PHE A 277 33.14 -1.58 -31.20
CA PHE A 277 33.86 -0.43 -30.64
C PHE A 277 34.37 0.52 -31.73
N SER A 278 34.89 0.01 -32.85
CA SER A 278 35.39 0.84 -33.95
C SER A 278 34.29 1.70 -34.58
N LYS A 279 33.06 1.19 -34.66
CA LYS A 279 31.91 1.96 -35.15
C LYS A 279 31.54 3.09 -34.18
N PHE A 280 31.51 2.77 -32.89
CA PHE A 280 31.29 3.76 -31.83
C PHE A 280 32.39 4.83 -31.80
N GLU A 281 33.66 4.45 -31.88
CA GLU A 281 34.80 5.36 -31.92
C GLU A 281 34.70 6.33 -33.10
N ASN A 282 34.35 5.81 -34.29
CA ASN A 282 34.10 6.64 -35.46
C ASN A 282 32.96 7.63 -35.22
N TRP A 283 31.82 7.20 -34.68
CA TRP A 283 30.70 8.09 -34.35
C TRP A 283 31.09 9.17 -33.35
N PHE A 284 31.79 8.79 -32.29
CA PHE A 284 32.21 9.71 -31.24
C PHE A 284 33.18 10.79 -31.75
N GLY A 285 34.02 10.45 -32.74
CA GLY A 285 34.96 11.39 -33.36
C GLY A 285 34.38 12.23 -34.50
N THR A 286 33.28 11.81 -35.13
CA THR A 286 32.78 12.44 -36.37
C THR A 286 31.40 13.08 -36.24
N LEU A 287 30.55 12.60 -35.34
CA LEU A 287 29.17 13.07 -35.22
C LEU A 287 29.03 14.17 -34.17
N ASN A 288 28.09 15.09 -34.44
CA ASN A 288 27.70 16.12 -33.49
C ASN A 288 26.93 15.50 -32.31
N LYS A 289 27.21 16.03 -31.13
CA LYS A 289 26.45 15.74 -29.91
C LYS A 289 25.26 16.70 -29.83
N SER A 290 24.14 16.24 -29.27
CA SER A 290 22.98 17.09 -29.05
C SER A 290 23.27 18.12 -27.95
N HIS A 291 23.10 19.40 -28.28
CA HIS A 291 23.10 20.50 -27.31
C HIS A 291 21.69 20.95 -26.94
N LEU A 292 20.71 20.49 -27.71
CA LEU A 292 19.30 20.79 -27.53
C LEU A 292 18.52 19.49 -27.47
N LEU A 293 17.48 19.47 -26.64
CA LEU A 293 16.46 18.44 -26.60
C LEU A 293 15.20 19.02 -27.24
N ASN A 294 14.79 18.46 -28.38
CA ASN A 294 13.53 18.81 -29.01
C ASN A 294 12.39 18.03 -28.36
N LEU A 295 11.34 18.74 -27.94
CA LEU A 295 10.21 18.20 -27.20
C LEU A 295 8.91 18.43 -27.97
N HIS A 296 8.15 17.36 -28.11
CA HIS A 296 6.80 17.40 -28.66
C HIS A 296 5.81 17.16 -27.55
N MET A 297 4.99 18.17 -27.26
CA MET A 297 4.02 18.15 -26.18
C MET A 297 2.60 18.16 -26.75
N VAL A 298 1.69 17.47 -26.08
CA VAL A 298 0.28 17.41 -26.40
C VAL A 298 -0.52 17.81 -25.18
N GLN A 299 -1.28 18.89 -25.28
CA GLN A 299 -2.17 19.39 -24.24
C GLN A 299 -3.61 19.02 -24.61
N PRO A 300 -4.28 18.13 -23.85
CA PRO A 300 -5.70 17.86 -24.04
C PRO A 300 -6.53 19.09 -23.71
N ILE A 301 -7.57 19.31 -24.50
CA ILE A 301 -8.61 20.31 -24.26
C ILE A 301 -9.82 19.56 -23.71
N ASN A 302 -10.11 19.74 -22.43
CA ASN A 302 -11.34 19.26 -21.83
C ASN A 302 -12.04 20.44 -21.15
N LEU A 303 -13.27 20.74 -21.56
CA LEU A 303 -14.06 21.86 -21.04
C LEU A 303 -14.57 21.60 -19.61
N ASP A 304 -14.68 20.32 -19.20
CA ASP A 304 -15.27 19.90 -17.94
C ASP A 304 -14.22 19.64 -16.84
N LEU A 305 -12.96 19.40 -17.20
CA LEU A 305 -11.86 19.16 -16.25
C LEU A 305 -11.06 20.45 -16.00
N LYS A 306 -10.93 20.83 -14.72
CA LYS A 306 -10.22 22.05 -14.30
C LYS A 306 -8.74 22.11 -14.72
N SER A 307 -8.11 20.97 -15.01
CA SER A 307 -6.76 20.89 -15.56
C SER A 307 -6.46 19.45 -16.01
N CYS A 308 -6.00 19.28 -17.25
CA CYS A 308 -5.39 18.04 -17.72
C CYS A 308 -3.88 18.26 -17.83
N ALA A 309 -3.07 17.30 -17.38
CA ALA A 309 -1.63 17.39 -17.53
C ALA A 309 -1.24 17.30 -19.02
N PRO A 310 -0.18 17.99 -19.46
CA PRO A 310 0.35 17.81 -20.80
C PRO A 310 1.02 16.43 -20.93
N PHE A 311 0.93 15.85 -22.12
CA PHE A 311 1.52 14.56 -22.47
C PHE A 311 2.75 14.79 -23.36
N ILE A 312 3.87 14.15 -23.03
CA ILE A 312 5.08 14.17 -23.89
C ILE A 312 4.87 13.16 -25.02
N LEU A 313 4.70 13.62 -26.25
CA LEU A 313 4.56 12.74 -27.41
C LEU A 313 5.90 12.10 -27.80
N SER A 314 6.94 12.92 -27.90
CA SER A 314 8.30 12.49 -28.24
C SER A 314 9.35 13.48 -27.73
N ALA A 315 10.57 12.99 -27.55
CA ALA A 315 11.74 13.77 -27.17
C ALA A 315 12.99 13.23 -27.88
N TYR A 316 13.83 14.09 -28.44
CA TYR A 316 15.11 13.66 -29.05
C TYR A 316 16.17 14.76 -29.11
N GLY A 317 17.44 14.35 -29.11
CA GLY A 317 18.56 15.28 -29.24
C GLY A 317 18.61 15.97 -30.60
N THR A 318 18.98 17.24 -30.64
CA THR A 318 19.17 18.00 -31.88
C THR A 318 20.26 19.06 -31.73
N ASP A 319 20.73 19.57 -32.86
CA ASP A 319 21.59 20.74 -32.99
C ASP A 319 20.86 21.93 -33.65
N ASN A 320 19.53 21.83 -33.86
CA ASN A 320 18.69 22.84 -34.50
C ASN A 320 19.04 23.15 -35.96
N HIS A 321 19.76 22.26 -36.66
CA HIS A 321 20.07 22.38 -38.09
C HIS A 321 19.05 21.67 -38.98
N PHE A 322 17.75 21.91 -38.73
CA PHE A 322 16.68 21.39 -39.58
C PHE A 322 16.26 22.39 -40.67
N THR A 323 15.86 21.87 -41.82
CA THR A 323 15.30 22.68 -42.90
C THR A 323 13.82 22.98 -42.65
N THR A 324 13.29 24.00 -43.33
CA THR A 324 11.83 24.27 -43.32
C THR A 324 11.02 23.05 -43.79
N LEU A 325 11.56 22.28 -44.73
CA LEU A 325 10.91 21.07 -45.22
C LEU A 325 10.82 19.99 -44.13
N ASP A 326 11.87 19.81 -43.33
CA ASP A 326 11.87 18.84 -42.22
C ASP A 326 10.78 19.17 -41.21
N ILE A 327 10.61 20.45 -40.87
CA ILE A 327 9.56 20.90 -39.95
C ILE A 327 8.17 20.61 -40.54
N LEU A 328 7.93 20.96 -41.81
CA LEU A 328 6.64 20.73 -42.46
C LEU A 328 6.30 19.24 -42.56
N MET A 329 7.26 18.41 -42.96
CA MET A 329 7.08 16.96 -43.08
C MET A 329 6.81 16.30 -41.72
N ARG A 330 7.49 16.76 -40.67
CA ARG A 330 7.26 16.32 -39.28
C ARG A 330 5.83 16.58 -38.86
N TRP A 331 5.36 17.83 -38.98
CA TRP A 331 4.00 18.20 -38.58
C TRP A 331 2.93 17.51 -39.43
N MET A 332 3.14 17.38 -40.74
CA MET A 332 2.26 16.59 -41.60
C MET A 332 2.18 15.13 -41.16
N THR A 333 3.32 14.52 -40.79
CA THR A 333 3.34 13.14 -40.30
C THR A 333 2.61 12.99 -38.96
N ILE A 334 2.82 13.92 -38.01
CA ILE A 334 2.11 13.94 -36.72
C ILE A 334 0.59 14.04 -36.95
N ILE A 335 0.14 15.00 -37.77
CA ILE A 335 -1.29 15.18 -38.09
C ILE A 335 -1.86 13.92 -38.73
N ASN A 336 -1.19 13.36 -39.73
CA ASN A 336 -1.64 12.13 -40.40
C ASN A 336 -1.76 10.94 -39.43
N GLN A 337 -0.89 10.84 -38.42
CA GLN A 337 -0.97 9.78 -37.40
C GLN A 337 -2.12 10.01 -36.43
N CYS A 338 -2.39 11.26 -36.03
CA CYS A 338 -3.56 11.61 -35.24
C CYS A 338 -4.87 11.30 -36.00
N ASP A 339 -4.96 11.70 -37.27
CA ASP A 339 -6.12 11.43 -38.13
C ASP A 339 -6.41 9.93 -38.26
N LYS A 340 -5.37 9.11 -38.49
CA LYS A 340 -5.49 7.64 -38.55
C LYS A 340 -6.05 7.06 -37.24
N LYS A 341 -5.74 7.68 -36.11
CA LYS A 341 -6.18 7.27 -34.77
C LYS A 341 -7.47 7.96 -34.31
N LYS A 342 -8.09 8.79 -35.17
CA LYS A 342 -9.32 9.55 -34.90
C LYS A 342 -9.22 10.46 -33.67
N VAL A 343 -8.03 11.01 -33.46
CA VAL A 343 -7.75 12.05 -32.44
C VAL A 343 -7.85 13.40 -33.10
#